data_AF-A0A379SZE9-F1
#
_entry.id   AF-A0A379SZE9-F1
#
_cell.length_a   1.000
_cell.length_b   1.000
_cell.length_c   1.000
_cell.angle_alpha   90.00
_cell.angle_beta   90.00
_cell.angle_gamma   90.00
#
_symmetry.space_group_name_H-M   'P 1'
#
loop_
_entity.id
_entity.type
_entity.pdbx_description
1 polymer ?
#
loop_
_entity_poly.entity_id
_entity_poly.type
_entity_poly.pdbx_seq_one_letter_code
_entity_poly.pdbx_strand_id
1 'polypeptide(L)' 'MDALELLVNRRSASRLAEPAPVREQLQNILRAGMRVPDHKSLQPWRFFVIEGEGRHRFSAVLEQGAVAAGDDEKSD' A
#
# COMPACT_ATOMS: atom_id res chain seq x y z
N MET A 1 8.48 10.73 17.62
CA MET A 1 8.89 11.78 16.67
C MET A 1 7.90 12.91 16.79
N ASP A 2 8.37 14.14 16.73
CA ASP A 2 7.48 15.29 16.67
C ASP A 2 6.68 15.30 15.35
N ALA A 3 5.47 15.87 15.34
CA ALA A 3 4.62 15.85 14.15
C ALA A 3 5.20 16.67 12.99
N LEU A 4 5.78 17.84 13.28
CA LEU A 4 6.42 18.67 12.26
C LEU A 4 7.68 17.98 11.74
N GLU A 5 8.46 17.39 12.64
CA GLU A 5 9.65 16.62 12.29
C GLU A 5 9.34 15.47 11.31
N LEU A 6 8.25 14.72 11.56
CA LEU A 6 7.78 13.66 10.66
C LEU A 6 7.44 14.21 9.27
N LEU A 7 6.70 15.32 9.21
CA LEU A 7 6.23 15.88 7.94
C LEU A 7 7.39 16.40 7.07
N VAL A 8 8.38 17.07 7.67
CA VAL A 8 9.48 17.67 6.90
C VAL A 8 10.59 16.68 6.54
N ASN A 9 10.72 15.57 7.28
CA ASN A 9 11.80 14.59 7.06
C ASN A 9 11.35 13.25 6.44
N ARG A 10 10.04 13.03 6.21
CA ARG A 10 9.54 11.76 5.66
C ARG A 10 10.20 11.41 4.32
N ARG A 11 10.78 10.20 4.25
CA ARG A 11 11.30 9.58 3.02
C ARG A 11 10.55 8.30 2.70
N SER A 12 10.58 7.90 1.43
CA SER A 12 10.07 6.59 1.00
C SER A 12 11.22 5.58 1.06
N ALA A 13 10.96 4.38 1.59
CA ALA A 13 11.89 3.27 1.62
C ALA A 13 11.44 2.19 0.62
N SER A 14 12.31 1.83 -0.33
CA SER A 14 11.99 0.86 -1.39
C SER A 14 12.33 -0.59 -1.04
N ARG A 15 13.27 -0.81 -0.12
CA ARG A 15 13.70 -2.14 0.34
C ARG A 15 13.15 -2.40 1.73
N LEU A 16 12.09 -3.20 1.80
CA LEU A 16 11.41 -3.58 3.04
C LEU A 16 11.75 -5.03 3.40
N ALA A 17 11.58 -5.38 4.68
CA ALA A 17 11.81 -6.72 5.20
C ALA A 17 10.71 -7.09 6.21
N GLU A 18 10.63 -8.37 6.55
CA GLU A 18 9.75 -8.86 7.62
C GLU A 18 10.28 -8.43 9.01
N PRO A 19 9.39 -8.28 10.02
CA PRO A 19 7.94 -8.43 9.94
C PRO A 19 7.24 -7.17 9.41
N ALA A 20 6.18 -7.37 8.63
CA ALA A 20 5.23 -6.29 8.33
C ALA A 20 4.51 -5.79 9.60
N PRO A 21 3.96 -4.55 9.60
CA PRO A 21 3.10 -4.07 10.69
C PRO A 21 1.88 -4.98 10.88
N VAL A 22 1.62 -5.42 12.11
CA VAL A 22 0.50 -6.32 12.44
C VAL A 22 -0.45 -5.72 13.47
N ARG A 23 -1.68 -6.24 13.53
CA ARG A 23 -2.73 -5.86 14.51
C ARG A 23 -2.89 -4.35 14.63
N GLU A 24 -2.63 -3.77 15.80
CA GLU A 24 -2.80 -2.35 16.09
C GLU A 24 -1.94 -1.45 15.20
N GLN A 25 -0.75 -1.89 14.80
CA GLN A 25 0.11 -1.09 13.93
C GLN A 25 -0.55 -0.91 12.56
N LEU A 26 -1.06 -2.00 11.96
CA LEU A 26 -1.81 -1.96 10.71
C LEU A 26 -3.11 -1.14 10.87
N GLN A 27 -3.84 -1.34 11.96
CA GLN A 27 -5.07 -0.58 12.23
C GLN A 27 -4.79 0.92 12.35
N ASN A 28 -3.69 1.33 12.97
CA ASN A 28 -3.31 2.74 13.07
C ASN A 28 -2.97 3.35 11.70
N ILE A 29 -2.34 2.59 10.79
CA ILE A 29 -2.09 3.03 9.41
C ILE A 29 -3.41 3.25 8.66
N LEU A 30 -4.33 2.29 8.73
CA LEU A 30 -5.63 2.39 8.07
C LEU A 30 -6.47 3.55 8.65
N ARG A 31 -6.47 3.71 9.98
CA ARG A 31 -7.12 4.84 10.67
C ARG A 31 -6.57 6.17 10.22
N ALA A 32 -5.25 6.30 10.10
CA ALA A 32 -4.62 7.51 9.58
C ALA A 32 -5.08 7.82 8.14
N GLY A 33 -5.13 6.80 7.28
CA GLY A 33 -5.63 6.93 5.90
C GLY A 33 -7.08 7.43 5.79
N MET A 34 -7.94 7.09 6.75
CA MET A 34 -9.33 7.56 6.79
C MET A 34 -9.50 9.02 7.25
N ARG A 35 -8.41 9.70 7.66
CA ARG A 35 -8.48 11.10 8.12
C ARG A 35 -8.19 12.13 7.02
N VAL A 36 -7.98 11.69 5.78
CA VAL A 36 -7.81 12.57 4.63
C VAL A 36 -9.05 13.46 4.44
N PRO A 37 -8.88 14.70 3.94
CA PRO A 37 -10.02 15.57 3.65
C PRO A 37 -10.91 14.92 2.58
N ASP A 38 -12.21 14.94 2.85
CA ASP A 38 -13.21 14.26 2.02
C ASP A 38 -14.43 15.16 1.86
N HIS A 39 -14.58 15.69 0.66
CA HIS A 39 -15.68 16.59 0.37
C HIS A 39 -17.00 15.81 0.39
N LYS A 40 -17.94 16.27 1.23
CA LYS A 40 -19.22 15.62 1.49
C LYS A 40 -19.13 14.27 2.21
N SER A 41 -17.98 13.94 2.82
CA SER A 41 -17.81 12.72 3.63
C SER A 41 -18.22 11.44 2.89
N LEU A 42 -17.89 11.34 1.60
CA LEU A 42 -18.32 10.24 0.74
C LEU A 42 -17.58 8.93 1.04
N GLN A 43 -16.42 9.00 1.68
CA GLN A 43 -15.51 7.90 1.95
C GLN A 43 -15.25 7.03 0.71
N PRO A 44 -14.87 7.62 -0.45
CA PRO A 44 -14.82 6.89 -1.72
C PRO A 44 -13.62 5.93 -1.83
N TRP A 45 -12.80 5.82 -0.78
CA TRP A 45 -11.63 4.95 -0.75
C TRP A 45 -11.98 3.52 -0.34
N ARG A 46 -11.23 2.57 -0.90
CA ARG A 46 -11.24 1.17 -0.48
C ARG A 46 -9.81 0.71 -0.26
N PHE A 47 -9.52 0.25 0.96
CA PHE A 47 -8.21 -0.32 1.27
C PHE A 47 -8.22 -1.83 1.02
N PHE A 48 -7.24 -2.31 0.26
CA PHE A 48 -6.97 -3.74 0.07
C PHE A 48 -5.67 -4.07 0.80
N VAL A 49 -5.76 -4.90 1.84
CA VAL A 49 -4.57 -5.43 2.53
C VAL A 49 -4.18 -6.72 1.83
N ILE A 50 -2.96 -6.77 1.30
CA ILE A 50 -2.43 -7.91 0.56
C ILE A 50 -1.20 -8.44 1.31
N GLU A 51 -1.33 -9.60 1.94
CA GLU A 51 -0.31 -10.23 2.77
C GLU A 51 -0.24 -11.75 2.54
N GLY A 52 0.86 -12.38 2.96
CA GLY A 52 1.07 -13.82 2.82
C GLY A 52 0.84 -14.31 1.38
N GLU A 53 0.07 -15.40 1.24
CA GLU A 53 -0.34 -15.99 -0.05
C GLU A 53 -1.13 -15.03 -0.96
N GLY A 54 -1.75 -14.00 -0.38
CA GLY A 54 -2.41 -12.95 -1.15
C GLY A 54 -1.44 -12.22 -2.09
N ARG A 55 -0.17 -12.08 -1.71
CA ARG A 55 0.87 -11.47 -2.56
C ARG A 55 1.15 -12.30 -3.82
N HIS A 56 1.16 -13.63 -3.71
CA HIS A 56 1.34 -14.51 -4.87
C HIS A 56 0.15 -14.41 -5.83
N ARG A 57 -1.07 -14.40 -5.30
CA ARG A 57 -2.27 -14.17 -6.12
C ARG A 57 -2.26 -12.82 -6.81
N PHE A 58 -1.83 -11.77 -6.10
CA PHE A 58 -1.73 -10.44 -6.67
C PHE A 58 -0.65 -10.37 -7.76
N SER A 59 0.48 -11.04 -7.58
CA SER A 59 1.52 -11.18 -8.61
C SER A 59 0.97 -11.76 -9.91
N ALA A 60 0.20 -12.85 -9.83
CA ALA A 60 -0.41 -13.47 -11.02
C ALA A 60 -1.40 -12.53 -11.73
N VAL A 61 -2.15 -11.71 -10.99
CA VAL A 61 -3.06 -10.71 -11.58
C VAL A 61 -2.28 -9.58 -12.27
N LEU A 62 -1.18 -9.12 -11.67
CA LEU A 62 -0.31 -8.11 -12.27
C LEU A 62 0.33 -8.62 -13.57
N GLU A 63 0.85 -9.84 -13.56
CA GLU A 63 1.41 -10.52 -14.73
C GLU A 63 0.39 -10.62 -15.87
N GLN A 64 -0.82 -11.11 -15.59
CA GLN A 64 -1.91 -11.17 -16.57
C GLN A 64 -2.24 -9.80 -17.14
N GLY A 65 -2.27 -8.76 -16.29
CA GLY A 65 -2.50 -7.38 -16.70
C GLY A 65 -1.42 -6.84 -17.63
N ALA A 66 -0.15 -7.12 -17.34
CA ALA A 66 0.99 -6.71 -18.15
C ALA A 66 0.98 -7.37 -19.54
N VAL A 67 0.77 -8.69 -19.59
CA VAL A 67 0.64 -9.44 -20.86
C VAL A 67 -0.52 -8.90 -21.70
N ALA A 68 -1.68 -8.63 -21.07
CA ALA A 68 -2.83 -8.06 -21.78
C ALA A 68 -2.57 -6.63 -22.29
N ALA A 69 -1.69 -5.87 -21.65
CA ALA A 69 -1.27 -4.54 -22.08
C ALA A 69 -0.21 -4.58 -23.20
N GLY A 70 0.34 -5.76 -23.52
CA GLY A 70 1.37 -5.94 -24.55
C GLY A 70 2.79 -5.65 -24.06
N ASP A 71 3.02 -5.65 -22.75
CA ASP A 71 4.37 -5.59 -22.18
C ASP A 71 5.05 -6.97 -22.31
N ASP A 72 6.31 -7.01 -22.74
CA ASP A 72 7.08 -8.26 -22.86
C ASP A 72 7.29 -8.90 -21.46
N GLU A 73 7.15 -10.23 -21.40
CA GLU A 73 7.10 -11.07 -20.18
C GLU A 73 8.29 -10.94 -19.20
N LYS A 74 9.36 -10.21 -19.53
CA LYS A 74 10.55 -10.07 -18.69
C LYS A 74 11.17 -8.69 -18.80
N SER A 75 10.84 -7.83 -17.84
CA SER A 75 11.81 -6.86 -17.34
C SER A 75 12.47 -7.48 -16.10
N ASP A 76 13.74 -7.83 -16.23
CA ASP A 76 14.60 -8.34 -15.15
C ASP A 76 14.64 -7.40 -13.92
#